data_AF-A0A4R4AK74-F1
#
_entry.id   AF-A0A4R4AK74-F1
#
_cell.length_a   1.000
_cell.length_b   1.000
_cell.length_c   1.000
_cell.angle_alpha   90.00
_cell.angle_beta   90.00
_cell.angle_gamma   90.00
#
_symmetry.space_group_name_H-M   'P 1'
#
loop_
_entity.id
_entity.type
_entity.pdbx_description
1 polymer ?
#
loop_
_entity_poly.entity_id
_entity_poly.type
_entity_poly.pdbx_seq_one_letter_code
_entity_poly.pdbx_strand_id
1 'polypeptide(L)'
;MALNPPPLQPSVGQALRSHPDELHCGDQLGWWTRPDRLRLALADGLGHGHEAEIAASAAIAQVAAMPEHHLEEIFLACDQALRDTRGAALAIVDIHPQLDRLRHAAVGNIRSVIARSGLIRRLSSSRGIVGAGYRDLRAESFTITAGDWLTLFTDGIQESAEVLSGLDDATVSDRLAEQLIERWADGHDDAGILIYRHA
;
A
#
# COMPACT_ATOMS: atom_id res chain seq x y z
N MET A 1 -1.88 37.91 13.19
CA MET A 1 -2.57 36.60 13.17
C MET A 1 -1.92 35.81 12.04
N ALA A 2 -0.90 35.01 12.33
CA ALA A 2 -0.22 34.23 11.30
C ALA A 2 -1.20 33.16 10.81
N LEU A 3 -1.56 33.21 9.53
CA LEU A 3 -2.28 32.13 8.88
C LEU A 3 -1.36 30.92 8.97
N ASN A 4 -1.78 29.88 9.70
CA ASN A 4 -1.10 28.60 9.63
C ASN A 4 -1.05 28.21 8.14
N PRO A 5 0.13 27.85 7.60
CA PRO A 5 0.18 27.34 6.24
C PRO A 5 -0.79 26.14 6.16
N PRO A 6 -1.49 25.96 5.02
CA PRO A 6 -2.28 24.76 4.83
C PRO A 6 -1.40 23.55 5.09
N PRO A 7 -1.91 22.48 5.73
CA PRO A 7 -1.14 21.26 5.88
C PRO A 7 -0.62 20.84 4.51
N LEU A 8 0.68 20.59 4.42
CA LEU A 8 1.30 20.07 3.20
C LEU A 8 0.48 18.86 2.75
N GLN A 9 -0.05 18.90 1.52
CA GLN A 9 -0.69 17.72 0.95
C GLN A 9 0.35 16.60 0.92
N PRO A 10 0.00 15.39 1.40
CA PRO A 10 0.93 14.28 1.35
C PRO A 10 1.28 13.98 -0.11
N SER A 11 2.56 13.81 -0.41
CA SER A 11 3.05 13.46 -1.75
C SER A 11 2.75 11.99 -2.04
N VAL A 12 1.47 11.69 -2.32
CA VAL A 12 0.94 10.34 -2.60
C VAL A 12 0.39 10.29 -4.02
N GLY A 13 0.60 9.17 -4.70
CA GLY A 13 -0.03 8.83 -5.96
C GLY A 13 -0.47 7.37 -5.94
N GLN A 14 -1.59 7.07 -6.57
CA GLN A 14 -2.16 5.73 -6.56
C GLN A 14 -2.84 5.40 -7.89
N ALA A 15 -2.84 4.12 -8.27
CA ALA A 15 -3.56 3.65 -9.43
C ALA A 15 -3.95 2.18 -9.28
N LEU A 16 -5.07 1.81 -9.91
CA LEU A 16 -5.57 0.44 -10.04
C LEU A 16 -5.80 0.14 -11.52
N ARG A 17 -5.66 -1.13 -11.89
CA ARG A 17 -6.10 -1.68 -13.17
C ARG A 17 -6.67 -3.06 -12.93
N SER A 18 -7.90 -3.27 -13.37
CA SER A 18 -8.54 -4.56 -13.29
C SER A 18 -7.87 -5.60 -14.21
N HIS A 19 -7.99 -6.87 -13.86
CA HIS A 19 -7.76 -7.98 -14.78
C HIS A 19 -8.51 -7.72 -16.11
N PRO A 20 -7.92 -7.99 -17.31
CA PRO A 20 -8.51 -7.58 -18.59
C PRO A 20 -9.91 -8.12 -18.87
N ASP A 21 -10.21 -9.31 -18.34
CA ASP A 21 -11.52 -9.98 -18.49
C ASP A 21 -12.52 -9.66 -17.38
N GLU A 22 -12.18 -8.77 -16.43
CA GLU A 22 -13.02 -8.43 -15.28
C GLU A 22 -13.47 -6.96 -15.30
N LEU A 23 -14.71 -6.73 -14.85
CA LEU A 23 -15.24 -5.37 -14.66
C LEU A 23 -14.85 -4.79 -13.29
N HIS A 24 -14.44 -5.65 -12.36
CA HIS A 24 -14.16 -5.31 -10.97
C HIS A 24 -12.71 -5.64 -10.67
N CYS A 25 -11.99 -4.69 -10.06
CA CYS A 25 -10.60 -4.89 -9.67
C CYS A 25 -10.55 -5.60 -8.31
N GLY A 26 -9.84 -6.73 -8.24
CA GLY A 26 -9.56 -7.45 -7.00
C GLY A 26 -8.68 -6.69 -6.02
N ASP A 27 -7.96 -5.68 -6.50
CA ASP A 27 -7.10 -4.80 -5.70
C ASP A 27 -7.85 -3.57 -5.16
N GLN A 28 -7.49 -3.13 -3.96
CA GLN A 28 -8.00 -1.89 -3.35
C GLN A 28 -6.90 -1.11 -2.63
N LEU A 29 -6.98 0.22 -2.71
CA LEU A 29 -6.00 1.16 -2.16
C LEU A 29 -6.68 2.13 -1.20
N GLY A 30 -5.93 2.62 -0.21
CA GLY A 30 -6.39 3.70 0.64
C GLY A 30 -5.26 4.47 1.29
N TRP A 31 -5.49 5.77 1.51
CA TRP A 31 -4.62 6.58 2.34
C TRP A 31 -5.40 7.58 3.17
N TRP A 32 -4.90 7.85 4.37
CA TRP A 32 -5.57 8.71 5.35
C TRP A 32 -4.56 9.57 6.09
N THR A 33 -4.87 10.85 6.25
CA THR A 33 -4.01 11.81 6.95
C THR A 33 -4.52 12.10 8.35
N ARG A 34 -3.55 12.27 9.26
CA ARG A 34 -3.69 12.84 10.60
C ARG A 34 -2.56 13.86 10.81
N PRO A 35 -2.66 14.74 11.82
CA PRO A 35 -1.65 15.77 12.06
C PRO A 35 -0.21 15.25 12.19
N ASP A 36 -0.04 14.04 12.71
CA ASP A 36 1.25 13.41 13.03
C ASP A 36 1.57 12.18 12.16
N ARG A 37 0.65 11.80 11.26
CA ARG A 37 0.75 10.53 10.55
C ARG A 37 0.03 10.52 9.20
N LEU A 38 0.65 9.88 8.22
CA LEU A 38 0.01 9.45 6.97
C LEU A 38 -0.05 7.92 6.99
N ARG A 39 -1.25 7.35 6.84
CA ARG A 39 -1.44 5.91 6.69
C ARG A 39 -1.69 5.57 5.24
N LEU A 40 -1.02 4.55 4.74
CA LEU A 40 -1.18 3.98 3.40
C LEU A 40 -1.57 2.51 3.55
N ALA A 41 -2.47 2.01 2.72
CA ALA A 41 -2.81 0.60 2.66
C ALA A 41 -3.08 0.15 1.22
N LEU A 42 -2.69 -1.09 0.94
CA LEU A 42 -2.97 -1.78 -0.32
C LEU A 42 -3.37 -3.20 0.02
N ALA A 43 -4.50 -3.63 -0.53
CA ALA A 43 -5.05 -4.97 -0.40
C ALA A 43 -5.24 -5.60 -1.78
N ASP A 44 -4.94 -6.89 -1.87
CA ASP A 44 -5.14 -7.76 -3.04
C ASP A 44 -6.08 -8.89 -2.58
N GLY A 45 -7.32 -8.85 -3.04
CA GLY A 45 -8.34 -9.85 -2.71
C GLY A 45 -8.09 -11.15 -3.47
N LEU A 46 -8.27 -12.30 -2.84
CA LEU A 46 -7.88 -13.57 -3.46
C LEU A 46 -8.61 -13.87 -4.79
N GLY A 47 -7.83 -14.06 -5.85
CA GLY A 47 -8.31 -14.25 -7.22
C GLY A 47 -8.65 -12.91 -7.87
N HIS A 48 -9.57 -12.90 -8.83
CA HIS A 48 -9.99 -11.69 -9.51
C HIS A 48 -11.51 -11.53 -9.50
N GLY A 49 -11.97 -10.37 -9.96
CA GLY A 49 -13.38 -10.03 -10.13
C GLY A 49 -14.07 -9.62 -8.82
N HIS A 50 -15.42 -9.61 -8.85
CA HIS A 50 -16.22 -8.97 -7.81
C HIS A 50 -16.02 -9.53 -6.39
N GLU A 51 -15.80 -10.84 -6.26
CA GLU A 51 -15.58 -11.47 -4.93
C GLU A 51 -14.21 -11.08 -4.34
N ALA A 52 -13.19 -10.88 -5.18
CA ALA A 52 -11.90 -10.36 -4.75
C ALA A 52 -12.02 -8.89 -4.33
N GLU A 53 -12.72 -8.08 -5.14
CA GLU A 53 -13.03 -6.68 -4.82
C GLU A 53 -13.73 -6.55 -3.47
N ILE A 54 -14.72 -7.40 -3.17
CA ILE A 54 -15.42 -7.42 -1.88
C ILE A 54 -14.44 -7.64 -0.73
N ALA A 55 -13.53 -8.62 -0.85
CA ALA A 55 -12.56 -8.93 0.19
C ALA A 55 -11.56 -7.78 0.41
N ALA A 56 -10.98 -7.24 -0.66
CA ALA A 56 -10.03 -6.13 -0.59
C ALA A 56 -10.70 -4.84 -0.08
N SER A 57 -11.94 -4.57 -0.51
CA SER A 57 -12.72 -3.40 -0.07
C SER A 57 -13.05 -3.49 1.42
N ALA A 58 -13.41 -4.67 1.91
CA ALA A 58 -13.65 -4.89 3.33
C ALA A 58 -12.38 -4.64 4.17
N ALA A 59 -11.20 -5.02 3.67
CA ALA A 59 -9.94 -4.74 4.35
C ALA A 59 -9.67 -3.24 4.43
N ILE A 60 -9.74 -2.53 3.29
CA ILE A 60 -9.50 -1.07 3.25
C ILE A 60 -10.52 -0.31 4.11
N ALA A 61 -11.80 -0.71 4.10
CA ALA A 61 -12.83 -0.13 4.97
C ALA A 61 -12.51 -0.34 6.45
N GLN A 62 -12.04 -1.53 6.83
CA GLN A 62 -11.66 -1.82 8.22
C GLN A 62 -10.43 -1.01 8.65
N VAL A 63 -9.43 -0.83 7.78
CA VAL A 63 -8.27 0.04 8.04
C VAL A 63 -8.72 1.49 8.25
N ALA A 64 -9.63 2.00 7.42
CA ALA A 64 -10.19 3.35 7.52
C ALA A 64 -10.93 3.57 8.84
N ALA A 65 -11.65 2.56 9.32
CA ALA A 65 -12.42 2.60 10.56
C ALA A 65 -11.55 2.58 11.84
N MET A 66 -10.25 2.30 11.73
CA MET A 66 -9.34 2.12 12.87
C MET A 66 -8.17 3.13 12.88
N PRO A 67 -8.44 4.44 12.83
CA PRO A 67 -7.41 5.45 12.63
C PRO A 67 -6.50 5.67 13.86
N GLU A 68 -6.77 5.09 15.02
CA GLU A 68 -5.95 5.26 16.25
C GLU A 68 -5.15 4.03 16.64
N HIS A 69 -5.42 2.91 15.99
CA HIS A 69 -4.87 1.63 16.38
C HIS A 69 -3.50 1.39 15.76
N HIS A 70 -2.71 0.54 16.43
CA HIS A 70 -1.45 0.02 15.90
C HIS A 70 -1.70 -0.98 14.78
N LEU A 71 -0.69 -1.19 13.92
CA LEU A 71 -0.83 -2.03 12.73
C LEU A 71 -1.28 -3.45 13.09
N GLU A 72 -0.70 -4.04 14.13
CA GLU A 72 -1.04 -5.38 14.60
C GLU A 72 -2.52 -5.53 14.99
N GLU A 73 -3.08 -4.51 15.65
CA GLU A 73 -4.50 -4.49 16.04
C GLU A 73 -5.42 -4.37 14.82
N ILE A 74 -5.00 -3.56 13.83
CA ILE A 74 -5.74 -3.39 12.58
C ILE A 74 -5.74 -4.70 11.78
N PHE A 75 -4.60 -5.37 11.68
CA PHE A 75 -4.51 -6.65 11.00
C PHE A 75 -5.36 -7.72 11.68
N LEU A 76 -5.45 -7.74 13.02
CA LEU A 76 -6.33 -8.65 13.74
C LEU A 76 -7.81 -8.36 13.45
N ALA A 77 -8.19 -7.08 13.36
CA ALA A 77 -9.55 -6.70 13.04
C ALA A 77 -9.90 -6.98 11.57
N CYS A 78 -8.97 -6.75 10.64
CA CYS A 78 -9.14 -7.13 9.23
C CYS A 78 -9.28 -8.65 9.10
N ASP A 79 -8.48 -9.44 9.83
CA ASP A 79 -8.59 -10.90 9.81
C ASP A 79 -9.98 -11.38 10.23
N GLN A 80 -10.59 -10.72 11.22
CA GLN A 80 -11.95 -11.02 11.65
C GLN A 80 -13.00 -10.58 10.63
N ALA A 81 -12.85 -9.39 10.06
CA ALA A 81 -13.79 -8.82 9.09
C ALA A 81 -13.82 -9.60 7.77
N LEU A 82 -12.72 -10.27 7.40
CA LEU A 82 -12.57 -10.98 6.14
C LEU A 82 -12.88 -12.49 6.23
N ARG A 83 -13.30 -13.03 7.39
CA ARG A 83 -13.49 -14.49 7.57
C ARG A 83 -14.48 -15.14 6.61
N ASP A 84 -15.52 -14.39 6.24
CA ASP A 84 -16.58 -14.86 5.35
C ASP A 84 -16.40 -14.34 3.92
N THR A 85 -15.22 -13.82 3.57
CA THR A 85 -14.83 -13.41 2.22
C THR A 85 -13.78 -14.36 1.65
N ARG A 86 -13.25 -14.08 0.46
CA ARG A 86 -12.10 -14.82 -0.07
C ARG A 86 -10.80 -14.58 0.70
N GLY A 87 -10.78 -13.57 1.57
CA GLY A 87 -9.55 -13.07 2.20
C GLY A 87 -8.73 -12.19 1.26
N ALA A 88 -7.67 -11.59 1.79
CA ALA A 88 -6.78 -10.72 1.03
C ALA A 88 -5.33 -10.80 1.52
N ALA A 89 -4.38 -10.53 0.62
CA ALA A 89 -3.08 -10.00 1.02
C ALA A 89 -3.22 -8.51 1.34
N LEU A 90 -2.44 -8.02 2.31
CA LEU A 90 -2.59 -6.66 2.83
C LEU A 90 -1.24 -6.13 3.29
N ALA A 91 -0.90 -4.91 2.88
CA ALA A 91 0.16 -4.12 3.49
C ALA A 91 -0.41 -2.81 4.05
N ILE A 92 0.08 -2.41 5.23
CA ILE A 92 -0.24 -1.13 5.85
C ILE A 92 1.07 -0.44 6.25
N VAL A 93 1.18 0.85 5.93
CA VAL A 93 2.31 1.69 6.31
C VAL A 93 1.81 2.93 7.02
N ASP A 94 2.31 3.15 8.24
CA ASP A 94 2.13 4.36 9.02
C ASP A 94 3.41 5.21 8.92
N ILE A 95 3.35 6.33 8.22
CA ILE A 95 4.45 7.29 8.07
C ILE A 95 4.25 8.39 9.11
N HIS A 96 5.31 8.71 9.85
CA HIS A 96 5.38 9.83 10.78
C HIS A 96 6.35 10.88 10.23
N PRO A 97 5.89 11.83 9.40
CA PRO A 97 6.78 12.71 8.65
C PRO A 97 7.65 13.59 9.54
N GLN A 98 7.15 14.04 10.70
CA GLN A 98 7.96 14.88 11.60
C GLN A 98 9.05 14.09 12.34
N LEU A 99 8.99 12.76 12.31
CA LEU A 99 9.93 11.86 13.00
C LEU A 99 10.87 11.14 12.04
N ASP A 100 10.76 11.39 10.73
CA ASP A 100 11.54 10.71 9.69
C ASP A 100 11.48 9.18 9.83
N ARG A 101 10.28 8.68 10.12
CA ARG A 101 10.03 7.26 10.42
C ARG A 101 8.78 6.76 9.74
N LEU A 102 8.81 5.48 9.39
CA LEU A 102 7.60 4.73 9.07
C LEU A 102 7.55 3.42 9.84
N ARG A 103 6.33 2.95 10.11
CA ARG A 103 6.04 1.60 10.58
C ARG A 103 5.34 0.84 9.46
N HIS A 104 5.74 -0.40 9.23
CA HIS A 104 5.20 -1.24 8.17
C HIS A 104 4.84 -2.61 8.71
N ALA A 105 3.73 -3.16 8.23
CA ALA A 105 3.34 -4.54 8.42
C ALA A 105 2.63 -5.03 7.16
N ALA A 106 2.93 -6.27 6.75
CA ALA A 106 2.31 -6.89 5.60
C ALA A 106 2.06 -8.39 5.83
N VAL A 107 1.00 -8.89 5.21
CA VAL A 107 0.64 -10.30 5.11
C VAL A 107 0.39 -10.63 3.65
N GLY A 108 0.98 -11.71 3.16
CA GLY A 108 0.80 -12.18 1.78
C GLY A 108 1.86 -11.67 0.82
N ASN A 109 1.47 -11.51 -0.44
CA ASN A 109 2.31 -11.20 -1.61
C ASN A 109 2.47 -9.69 -1.89
N ILE A 110 1.82 -8.78 -1.15
CA ILE A 110 2.01 -7.34 -1.36
C ILE A 110 3.48 -6.95 -1.18
N ARG A 111 4.03 -6.28 -2.19
CA ARG A 111 5.42 -5.85 -2.24
C ARG A 111 5.53 -4.43 -1.68
N SER A 112 6.44 -4.24 -0.74
CA SER A 112 6.68 -2.94 -0.10
C SER A 112 8.16 -2.58 -0.20
N VAL A 113 8.46 -1.41 -0.76
CA VAL A 113 9.84 -1.04 -1.10
C VAL A 113 10.11 0.42 -0.72
N ILE A 114 11.26 0.66 -0.09
CA ILE A 114 11.83 2.00 0.07
C ILE A 114 13.01 2.15 -0.90
N ALA A 115 13.09 3.24 -1.65
CA ALA A 115 14.23 3.51 -2.53
C ALA A 115 14.74 4.95 -2.46
N ARG A 116 16.05 5.08 -2.70
CA ARG A 116 16.77 6.36 -2.88
C ARG A 116 17.96 6.14 -3.80
N SER A 117 18.10 6.93 -4.87
CA SER A 117 19.32 6.99 -5.69
C SER A 117 19.82 5.59 -6.13
N GLY A 118 18.88 4.73 -6.56
CA GLY A 118 19.16 3.35 -6.98
C GLY A 118 19.37 2.33 -5.86
N LEU A 119 19.44 2.74 -4.59
CA LEU A 119 19.44 1.81 -3.45
C LEU A 119 18.01 1.42 -3.11
N ILE A 120 17.75 0.11 -3.10
CA ILE A 120 16.42 -0.47 -2.87
C ILE A 120 16.44 -1.29 -1.58
N ARG A 121 15.51 -1.00 -0.66
CA ARG A 121 15.21 -1.80 0.52
C ARG A 121 13.81 -2.38 0.40
N ARG A 122 13.73 -3.71 0.27
CA ARG A 122 12.46 -4.45 0.36
C ARG A 122 12.08 -4.62 1.83
N LEU A 123 10.82 -4.35 2.17
CA LEU A 123 10.28 -4.56 3.51
C LEU A 123 9.67 -5.96 3.62
N SER A 124 9.62 -6.52 4.82
CA SER A 124 9.22 -7.93 4.99
C SER A 124 7.71 -8.11 4.94
N SER A 125 7.26 -9.28 4.49
CA SER A 125 5.85 -9.67 4.55
C SER A 125 5.73 -11.02 5.25
N SER A 126 4.76 -11.13 6.16
CA SER A 126 4.44 -12.38 6.84
C SER A 126 3.67 -13.30 5.90
N ARG A 127 3.93 -14.61 5.97
CA ARG A 127 3.16 -15.59 5.19
C ARG A 127 1.76 -15.74 5.76
N GLY A 128 0.76 -15.76 4.88
CA GLY A 128 -0.63 -16.01 5.23
C GLY A 128 -1.58 -15.20 4.37
N ILE A 129 -2.85 -15.24 4.74
CA ILE A 129 -3.94 -14.53 4.08
C ILE A 129 -4.78 -13.90 5.19
N VAL A 130 -5.04 -12.60 5.11
CA VAL A 130 -5.94 -11.92 6.06
C VAL A 130 -7.36 -12.41 5.80
N GLY A 131 -8.02 -12.97 6.82
CA GLY A 131 -9.34 -13.62 6.68
C GLY A 131 -9.27 -15.15 6.69
N ALA A 132 -8.12 -15.74 6.33
CA ALA A 132 -7.89 -17.19 6.37
C ALA A 132 -6.73 -17.60 7.31
N GLY A 133 -6.10 -16.62 7.96
CA GLY A 133 -5.07 -16.80 8.98
C GLY A 133 -3.64 -16.48 8.52
N TYR A 134 -2.88 -15.88 9.43
CA TYR A 134 -1.44 -15.62 9.34
C TYR A 134 -0.81 -15.79 10.72
N ARG A 135 0.53 -15.86 10.78
CA ARG A 135 1.28 -16.00 12.03
C ARG A 135 2.42 -15.00 12.12
N ASP A 136 2.81 -14.69 13.35
CA ASP A 136 4.03 -13.93 13.69
C ASP A 136 4.13 -12.53 13.08
N LEU A 137 2.99 -11.89 12.77
CA LEU A 137 2.99 -10.52 12.26
C LEU A 137 3.50 -9.55 13.33
N ARG A 138 4.55 -8.81 13.00
CA ARG A 138 5.10 -7.72 13.81
C ARG A 138 5.35 -6.52 12.93
N ALA A 139 4.92 -5.35 13.37
CA ALA A 139 5.24 -4.14 12.63
C ALA A 139 6.73 -3.79 12.80
N GLU A 140 7.38 -3.54 11.68
CA GLU A 140 8.77 -3.12 11.61
C GLU A 140 8.87 -1.59 11.53
N SER A 141 9.91 -1.01 12.14
CA SER A 141 10.17 0.43 12.08
C SER A 141 11.37 0.72 11.19
N PHE A 142 11.23 1.71 10.32
CA PHE A 142 12.29 2.16 9.42
C PHE A 142 12.49 3.66 9.54
N THR A 143 13.74 4.10 9.48
CA THR A 143 14.07 5.51 9.25
C THR A 143 13.98 5.79 7.76
N ILE A 144 13.36 6.91 7.42
CA ILE A 144 13.31 7.48 6.08
C ILE A 144 13.95 8.85 6.09
N THR A 145 14.29 9.38 4.93
CA THR A 145 14.94 10.68 4.77
C THR A 145 14.35 11.43 3.57
N ALA A 146 14.34 12.76 3.61
CA ALA A 146 13.77 13.61 2.56
C ALA A 146 14.25 13.20 1.16
N GLY A 147 13.31 12.88 0.27
CA GLY A 147 13.57 12.33 -1.07
C GLY A 147 13.41 10.81 -1.19
N ASP A 148 13.21 10.08 -0.09
CA ASP A 148 12.91 8.64 -0.15
C ASP A 148 11.58 8.37 -0.82
N TRP A 149 11.56 7.38 -1.70
CA TRP A 149 10.34 6.82 -2.25
C TRP A 149 9.91 5.60 -1.45
N LEU A 150 8.65 5.56 -1.05
CA LEU A 150 7.98 4.34 -0.58
C LEU A 150 7.01 3.89 -1.66
N THR A 151 6.96 2.60 -1.93
CA THR A 151 6.01 2.04 -2.90
C THR A 151 5.44 0.72 -2.43
N LEU A 152 4.12 0.62 -2.49
CA LEU A 152 3.36 -0.61 -2.29
C LEU A 152 2.82 -1.05 -3.64
N PHE A 153 2.92 -2.33 -3.98
CA PHE A 153 2.32 -2.87 -5.19
C PHE A 153 1.93 -4.33 -5.06
N THR A 154 0.90 -4.72 -5.80
CA THR A 154 0.40 -6.10 -5.89
C THR A 154 1.26 -6.92 -6.86
N ASP A 155 1.04 -8.23 -6.96
CA ASP A 155 1.87 -9.11 -7.78
C ASP A 155 1.52 -9.10 -9.28
N GLY A 156 0.41 -8.47 -9.68
CA GLY A 156 0.17 -8.08 -11.07
C GLY A 156 1.20 -7.08 -11.62
N ILE A 157 2.05 -6.49 -10.76
CA ILE A 157 3.28 -5.81 -11.15
C ILE A 157 4.48 -6.72 -10.89
N GLN A 158 5.28 -6.96 -11.94
CA GLN A 158 6.37 -7.92 -11.92
C GLN A 158 7.39 -7.66 -10.79
N GLU A 159 7.89 -8.71 -10.15
CA GLU A 159 8.94 -8.61 -9.12
C GLU A 159 10.22 -7.93 -9.58
N SER A 160 10.60 -8.21 -10.83
CA SER A 160 11.78 -7.66 -11.48
C SER A 160 11.56 -6.23 -11.99
N ALA A 161 10.34 -5.71 -11.89
CA ALA A 161 10.06 -4.36 -12.29
C ALA A 161 10.91 -3.39 -11.47
N GLU A 162 11.68 -2.57 -12.18
CA GLU A 162 12.39 -1.47 -11.58
C GLU A 162 11.43 -0.28 -11.42
N VAL A 163 10.34 -0.49 -10.66
CA VAL A 163 9.23 0.47 -10.49
C VAL A 163 9.75 1.85 -10.05
N LEU A 164 10.89 1.87 -9.36
CA LEU A 164 11.52 3.07 -8.79
C LEU A 164 12.70 3.59 -9.60
N SER A 165 13.05 2.94 -10.72
CA SER A 165 14.10 3.43 -11.62
C SER A 165 13.67 4.75 -12.26
N GLY A 166 14.54 5.77 -12.16
CA GLY A 166 14.32 7.07 -12.80
C GLY A 166 13.25 7.95 -12.13
N LEU A 167 12.82 7.64 -10.90
CA LEU A 167 11.87 8.46 -10.15
C LEU A 167 12.54 9.62 -9.37
N ASP A 168 13.87 9.74 -9.38
CA ASP A 168 14.60 10.72 -8.55
C ASP A 168 14.11 12.17 -8.76
N ASP A 169 13.76 12.54 -10.00
CA ASP A 169 13.24 13.86 -10.36
C ASP A 169 11.72 13.89 -10.60
N ALA A 170 11.03 12.76 -10.40
CA ALA A 170 9.60 12.66 -10.69
C ALA A 170 8.75 13.35 -9.61
N THR A 171 7.65 13.98 -10.06
CA THR A 171 6.61 14.49 -9.17
C THR A 171 5.60 13.39 -8.90
N VAL A 172 5.34 13.11 -7.62
CA VAL A 172 4.31 12.15 -7.22
C VAL A 172 2.94 12.61 -7.73
N SER A 173 2.21 11.70 -8.38
CA SER A 173 0.83 11.93 -8.80
C SER A 173 0.17 10.59 -9.15
N ASP A 174 -1.16 10.56 -9.18
CA ASP A 174 -1.91 9.41 -9.69
C ASP A 174 -1.53 9.11 -11.16
N ARG A 175 -1.27 10.14 -11.96
CA ARG A 175 -0.77 9.98 -13.33
C ARG A 175 0.58 9.25 -13.40
N LEU A 176 1.49 9.50 -12.46
CA LEU A 176 2.74 8.75 -12.39
C LEU A 176 2.48 7.29 -12.01
N ALA A 177 1.57 7.04 -11.07
CA ALA A 177 1.16 5.69 -10.69
C ALA A 177 0.53 4.92 -11.88
N GLU A 178 -0.34 5.56 -12.66
CA GLU A 178 -0.91 5.01 -13.89
C GLU A 178 0.17 4.64 -14.91
N GLN A 179 1.14 5.54 -15.16
CA GLN A 179 2.26 5.27 -16.06
C GLN A 179 3.14 4.10 -15.61
N LEU A 180 3.29 3.90 -14.30
CA LEU A 180 4.02 2.77 -13.74
C LEU A 180 3.25 1.46 -13.97
N ILE A 181 1.93 1.45 -13.78
CA ILE A 181 1.09 0.29 -14.12
C ILE A 181 1.17 -0.02 -15.61
N GLU A 182 0.98 0.97 -16.49
CA GLU A 182 1.05 0.80 -17.95
C GLU A 182 2.37 0.17 -18.38
N ARG A 183 3.47 0.52 -17.71
CA ARG A 183 4.81 0.04 -18.04
C ARG A 183 5.12 -1.36 -17.50
N TRP A 184 4.67 -1.67 -16.29
CA TRP A 184 5.21 -2.79 -15.52
C TRP A 184 4.21 -3.88 -15.16
N ALA A 185 2.92 -3.61 -15.28
CA ALA A 185 1.93 -4.61 -14.94
C ALA A 185 1.79 -5.62 -16.09
N ASP A 186 1.79 -6.91 -15.75
CA ASP A 186 2.03 -8.00 -16.71
C ASP A 186 0.88 -8.28 -17.70
N GLY A 187 -0.31 -7.75 -17.40
CA GLY A 187 -1.50 -7.84 -18.25
C GLY A 187 -2.32 -9.11 -18.04
N HIS A 188 -2.03 -9.91 -17.02
CA HIS A 188 -2.71 -11.17 -16.74
C HIS A 188 -3.35 -11.20 -15.34
N ASP A 189 -3.22 -10.11 -14.57
CA ASP A 189 -3.80 -9.96 -13.25
C ASP A 189 -4.29 -8.54 -12.98
N ASP A 190 -5.04 -8.39 -11.89
CA ASP A 190 -5.27 -7.11 -11.23
C ASP A 190 -3.93 -6.48 -10.85
N ALA A 191 -3.82 -5.15 -10.98
CA ALA A 191 -2.61 -4.42 -10.66
C ALA A 191 -2.90 -3.16 -9.87
N GLY A 192 -2.32 -3.05 -8.68
CA GLY A 192 -2.43 -1.91 -7.79
C GLY A 192 -1.06 -1.38 -7.40
N ILE A 193 -0.93 -0.06 -7.40
CA ILE A 193 0.27 0.62 -6.92
C ILE A 193 -0.07 1.84 -6.08
N LEU A 194 0.68 2.03 -5.01
CA LEU A 194 0.67 3.24 -4.17
C LEU A 194 2.11 3.74 -4.03
N ILE A 195 2.35 4.98 -4.45
CA ILE A 195 3.64 5.66 -4.34
C ILE A 195 3.56 6.81 -3.34
N TYR A 196 4.61 6.98 -2.53
CA TYR A 196 4.80 8.10 -1.64
C TYR A 196 6.23 8.64 -1.76
N ARG A 197 6.40 9.96 -1.80
CA ARG A 197 7.72 10.60 -1.70
C ARG A 197 7.83 11.39 -0.41
N HIS A 198 8.82 11.04 0.39
CA HIS A 198 9.11 11.73 1.63
C HIS A 198 9.68 13.14 1.35
N ALA A 199 9.14 14.14 2.06
CA ALA A 199 9.47 15.56 1.86
C ALA A 199 10.72 15.96 2.65
#